data_AF-A0A662FYR2-F1
#
_entry.id   AF-A0A662FYR2-F1
#
_cell.length_a   1.000
_cell.length_b   1.000
_cell.length_c   1.000
_cell.angle_alpha   90.00
_cell.angle_beta   90.00
_cell.angle_gamma   90.00
#
_symmetry.space_group_name_H-M   'P 1'
#
loop_
_entity.id
_entity.type
_entity.pdbx_description
1 polymer ?
#
loop_
_entity_poly.entity_id
_entity_poly.type
_entity_poly.pdbx_seq_one_letter_code
_entity_poly.pdbx_strand_id
1 'polypeptide(L)'
;MQKGDLLYKILVETYEKIEQTSSRIAMTDYLVALFKRTPVEVLDKVIYLTQGKLRPDYEGIELGVAEKLTLRALAKATGTTIKDVEELYKKYGDPGLVAQILAQKKSSGILTFIGGAEAVKTPLTVSRVYNALMKIALATGEGSQETKINTLVSLLKDAEPIEAKYLVRTVTGRLRLGIADMTILDALAIAFTGKKAARQILEKAYTKHPDLGFIAVELATKGIDAIKNIKIQVGIPVLPMLAERLSDPKEILGKLGGKCLAEYKYDGERVQAHRKGTKIWLFSRRLESITHHYPDVVEYMRTLKSDEFLVEGEIVAIDPNTGDMLPFQELMHRRRKYD
;
A
#
# COMPACT_ATOMS: atom_id res chain seq x y z
N MET A 1 5.45 5.07 26.92
CA MET A 1 4.69 5.10 25.65
C MET A 1 3.32 5.68 25.96
N GLN A 2 2.91 6.77 25.31
CA GLN A 2 1.54 7.27 25.45
C GLN A 2 0.60 6.19 24.89
N LYS A 3 -0.25 5.59 25.74
CA LYS A 3 -1.46 4.93 25.26
C LYS A 3 -2.24 5.99 24.49
N GLY A 4 -2.44 5.84 23.19
CA GLY A 4 -3.10 6.89 22.44
C GLY A 4 -3.19 6.68 20.95
N ASP A 5 -3.93 7.59 20.32
CA ASP A 5 -4.03 7.74 18.88
C ASP A 5 -3.20 8.96 18.44
N LEU A 6 -2.97 9.12 17.14
CA LEU A 6 -2.32 10.29 16.56
C LEU A 6 -3.37 11.12 15.80
N LEU A 7 -3.33 12.45 15.94
CA LEU A 7 -4.15 13.31 15.08
C LEU A 7 -3.73 13.14 13.62
N TYR A 8 -4.70 12.97 12.73
CA TYR A 8 -4.45 12.78 11.30
C TYR A 8 -3.76 14.02 10.69
N LYS A 9 -4.10 15.22 11.17
CA LYS A 9 -3.38 16.46 10.88
C LYS A 9 -1.85 16.35 10.99
N ILE A 10 -1.33 15.74 12.05
CA ILE A 10 0.13 15.59 12.25
C ILE A 10 0.76 14.74 11.14
N LEU A 11 0.06 13.70 10.72
CA LEU A 11 0.49 12.82 9.62
C LEU A 11 0.55 13.59 8.30
N VAL A 12 -0.53 14.29 7.96
CA VAL A 12 -0.62 14.98 6.66
C VAL A 12 0.21 16.26 6.57
N GLU A 13 0.49 16.93 7.69
CA GLU A 13 1.48 18.01 7.76
C GLU A 13 2.91 17.49 7.51
N THR A 14 3.19 16.25 7.93
CA THR A 14 4.46 15.59 7.59
C THR A 14 4.53 15.30 6.10
N TYR A 15 3.42 14.85 5.49
CA TYR A 15 3.35 14.63 4.04
C TYR A 15 3.58 15.91 3.25
N GLU A 16 3.00 17.04 3.69
CA GLU A 16 3.21 18.34 3.05
C GLU A 16 4.69 18.77 3.07
N LYS A 17 5.39 18.55 4.18
CA LYS A 17 6.84 18.80 4.25
C LYS A 17 7.64 17.90 3.33
N ILE A 18 7.21 16.64 3.16
CA ILE A 18 7.85 15.68 2.25
C ILE A 18 7.63 16.07 0.79
N GLU A 19 6.42 16.48 0.40
CA GLU A 19 6.12 16.93 -0.97
C GLU A 19 6.91 18.19 -1.36
N GLN A 20 7.23 19.05 -0.40
CA GLN A 20 7.96 20.29 -0.63
C GLN A 20 9.48 20.09 -0.74
N THR A 21 10.01 18.87 -0.58
CA THR A 21 11.44 18.59 -0.69
C THR A 21 11.74 17.52 -1.73
N SER A 22 12.90 17.63 -2.37
CA SER A 22 13.50 16.57 -3.19
C SER A 22 14.63 15.83 -2.45
N SER A 23 15.00 16.28 -1.24
CA SER A 23 16.09 15.68 -0.47
C SER A 23 15.62 14.44 0.26
N ARG A 24 16.14 13.29 -0.16
CA ARG A 24 15.86 12.01 0.50
C ARG A 24 16.29 11.97 1.97
N ILE A 25 17.33 12.73 2.33
CA ILE A 25 17.77 12.88 3.72
C ILE A 25 16.70 13.64 4.52
N ALA A 26 16.22 14.78 4.01
CA ALA A 26 15.17 15.55 4.67
C ALA A 26 13.86 14.75 4.80
N MET A 27 13.47 14.00 3.77
CA MET A 27 12.32 13.08 3.85
C MET A 27 12.49 12.05 4.96
N THR A 28 13.69 11.47 5.09
CA THR A 28 14.01 10.52 6.14
C THR A 28 13.88 11.17 7.51
N ASP A 29 14.39 12.39 7.69
CA ASP A 29 14.32 13.11 8.98
C ASP A 29 12.88 13.44 9.38
N TYR A 30 12.03 13.85 8.43
CA TYR A 30 10.60 14.05 8.67
C TYR A 30 9.89 12.77 9.10
N LEU A 31 10.20 11.64 8.45
CA LEU A 31 9.67 10.33 8.84
C LEU A 31 10.20 9.88 10.22
N VAL A 32 11.47 10.12 10.54
CA VAL A 32 12.03 9.82 11.87
C VAL A 32 11.27 10.60 12.95
N ALA A 33 11.04 11.88 12.73
CA ALA A 33 10.28 12.72 13.66
C ALA A 33 8.84 12.24 13.83
N LEU A 34 8.19 11.84 12.73
CA LEU A 34 6.84 11.25 12.74
C LEU A 34 6.79 9.93 13.50
N PHE A 35 7.72 9.00 13.25
CA PHE A 35 7.69 7.67 13.87
C PHE A 35 7.99 7.74 15.37
N LYS A 36 8.91 8.61 15.81
CA LYS A 36 9.22 8.80 17.24
C LYS A 36 8.04 9.33 18.06
N ARG A 37 7.16 10.14 17.44
CA ARG A 37 5.98 10.73 18.11
C ARG A 37 4.70 9.92 17.94
N THR A 38 4.71 8.89 17.10
CA THR A 38 3.55 8.04 16.83
C THR A 38 3.39 7.01 17.96
N PRO A 39 2.21 6.91 18.61
CA PRO A 39 1.91 5.81 19.53
C PRO A 39 2.00 4.45 18.82
N VAL A 40 2.49 3.44 19.53
CA VAL A 40 2.74 2.11 18.95
C VAL A 40 1.45 1.46 18.45
N GLU A 41 0.32 1.73 19.08
CA GLU A 41 -1.02 1.20 18.77
C GLU A 41 -1.55 1.62 17.39
N VAL A 42 -0.94 2.65 16.78
CA VAL A 42 -1.29 3.16 15.45
C VAL A 42 -0.09 3.26 14.52
N LEU A 43 1.07 2.75 14.93
CA LEU A 43 2.30 2.85 14.16
C LEU A 43 2.19 2.10 12.83
N ASP A 44 1.65 0.89 12.85
CA ASP A 44 1.35 0.12 11.64
C ASP A 44 0.45 0.91 10.67
N LYS A 45 -0.63 1.51 11.18
CA LYS A 45 -1.57 2.33 10.40
C LYS A 45 -0.88 3.55 9.79
N VAL A 46 -0.03 4.24 10.54
CA VAL A 46 0.77 5.36 10.03
C VAL A 46 1.69 4.90 8.89
N ILE A 47 2.33 3.73 9.04
CA ILE A 47 3.20 3.17 8.00
C ILE A 47 2.41 2.86 6.73
N TYR A 48 1.27 2.15 6.84
CA TYR A 48 0.45 1.83 5.68
C TYR A 48 -0.08 3.09 4.99
N LEU A 49 -0.62 4.05 5.75
CA LEU A 49 -1.11 5.32 5.20
C LEU A 49 0.01 6.12 4.53
N THR A 50 1.25 6.03 5.02
CA THR A 50 2.43 6.70 4.41
C THR A 50 2.78 6.07 3.06
N GLN A 51 2.57 4.76 2.93
CA GLN A 51 2.70 4.05 1.65
C GLN A 51 1.50 4.27 0.71
N GLY A 52 0.43 4.95 1.17
CA GLY A 52 -0.82 5.08 0.42
C GLY A 52 -1.62 3.77 0.36
N LYS A 53 -1.41 2.86 1.32
CA LYS A 53 -2.02 1.54 1.41
C LYS A 53 -2.78 1.40 2.73
N LEU A 54 -3.51 0.30 2.88
CA LEU A 54 -4.15 -0.06 4.16
C LEU A 54 -3.57 -1.33 4.77
N ARG A 55 -3.14 -2.28 3.92
CA ARG A 55 -2.51 -3.55 4.31
C ARG A 55 -1.39 -3.87 3.31
N PRO A 56 -0.53 -4.86 3.60
CA PRO A 56 0.41 -5.38 2.62
C PRO A 56 -0.30 -5.93 1.38
N ASP A 57 0.34 -5.83 0.21
CA ASP A 57 -0.26 -6.16 -1.09
C ASP A 57 -0.74 -7.62 -1.17
N TYR A 58 -0.07 -8.53 -0.45
CA TYR A 58 -0.41 -9.95 -0.42
C TYR A 58 -1.73 -10.27 0.29
N GLU A 59 -2.29 -9.32 1.06
CA GLU A 59 -3.61 -9.47 1.66
C GLU A 59 -4.75 -9.08 0.71
N GLY A 60 -4.45 -8.43 -0.43
CA GLY A 60 -5.46 -8.07 -1.44
C GLY A 60 -6.45 -7.00 -1.00
N ILE A 61 -6.12 -6.18 0.00
CA ILE A 61 -6.99 -5.08 0.45
C ILE A 61 -6.71 -3.83 -0.38
N GLU A 62 -7.64 -3.50 -1.28
CA GLU A 62 -7.62 -2.29 -2.08
C GLU A 62 -8.72 -1.32 -1.65
N LEU A 63 -8.42 -0.01 -1.66
CA LEU A 63 -9.41 1.03 -1.32
C LEU A 63 -10.64 1.00 -2.23
N GLY A 64 -10.47 0.62 -3.50
CA GLY A 64 -11.59 0.32 -4.42
C GLY A 64 -12.59 1.47 -4.60
N VAL A 65 -12.15 2.73 -4.52
CA VAL A 65 -13.00 3.91 -4.75
C VAL A 65 -12.67 4.53 -6.10
N ALA A 66 -13.63 4.42 -7.02
CA ALA A 66 -13.54 5.08 -8.31
C ALA A 66 -13.51 6.61 -8.15
N GLU A 67 -12.78 7.28 -9.04
CA GLU A 67 -12.64 8.74 -9.06
C GLU A 67 -14.00 9.46 -9.05
N LYS A 68 -14.97 8.99 -9.86
CA LYS A 68 -16.34 9.54 -9.91
C LYS A 68 -17.06 9.45 -8.56
N LEU A 69 -16.88 8.37 -7.79
CA LEU A 69 -17.47 8.23 -6.45
C LEU A 69 -16.86 9.25 -5.48
N THR A 70 -15.56 9.50 -5.60
CA THR A 70 -14.85 10.51 -4.80
C THR A 70 -15.35 11.92 -5.09
N LEU A 71 -15.53 12.29 -6.36
CA LEU A 71 -16.09 13.60 -6.74
C LEU A 71 -17.52 13.79 -6.24
N ARG A 72 -18.35 12.73 -6.30
CA ARG A 72 -19.70 12.73 -5.69
C ARG A 72 -19.66 12.92 -4.17
N ALA A 73 -18.76 12.23 -3.48
CA ALA A 73 -18.60 12.39 -2.04
C ALA A 73 -18.14 13.81 -1.67
N LEU A 74 -17.23 14.40 -2.46
CA LEU A 74 -16.80 15.79 -2.29
C LEU A 74 -17.99 16.74 -2.40
N ALA A 75 -18.74 16.68 -3.50
CA ALA A 75 -19.93 17.50 -3.72
C ALA A 75 -20.93 17.43 -2.53
N LYS A 76 -21.20 16.21 -2.04
CA LYS A 76 -22.10 15.97 -0.90
C LYS A 76 -21.55 16.49 0.44
N ALA A 77 -20.24 16.42 0.66
CA ALA A 77 -19.60 16.90 1.89
C ALA A 77 -19.47 18.44 1.95
N THR A 78 -19.25 19.07 0.80
CA THR A 78 -19.02 20.50 0.65
C THR A 78 -20.30 21.28 0.35
N GLY A 79 -21.38 20.60 -0.01
CA GLY A 79 -22.65 21.23 -0.39
C GLY A 79 -22.59 21.93 -1.75
N THR A 80 -21.66 21.52 -2.62
CA THR A 80 -21.49 22.06 -3.98
C THR A 80 -22.06 21.11 -5.01
N THR A 81 -22.31 21.60 -6.23
CA THR A 81 -22.79 20.72 -7.30
C THR A 81 -21.66 19.83 -7.82
N ILE A 82 -22.00 18.65 -8.36
CA ILE A 82 -21.01 17.76 -8.99
C ILE A 82 -20.30 18.44 -10.16
N LYS A 83 -21.03 19.27 -10.91
CA LYS A 83 -20.50 20.01 -12.06
C LYS A 83 -19.38 20.98 -11.63
N ASP A 84 -19.58 21.73 -10.55
CA ASP A 84 -18.56 22.65 -10.05
C ASP A 84 -17.30 21.90 -9.58
N VAL A 85 -17.48 20.73 -8.95
CA VAL A 85 -16.35 19.87 -8.52
C VAL A 85 -15.58 19.36 -9.74
N GLU A 86 -16.29 18.90 -10.78
CA GLU A 86 -15.68 18.45 -12.03
C GLU A 86 -14.95 19.57 -12.77
N GLU A 87 -15.48 20.79 -12.79
CA GLU A 87 -14.83 21.95 -13.39
C GLU A 87 -13.54 22.34 -12.66
N LEU A 88 -13.57 22.36 -11.32
CA LEU A 88 -12.37 22.55 -10.51
C LEU A 88 -11.36 21.43 -10.78
N TYR A 89 -11.81 20.18 -10.88
CA TYR A 89 -10.93 19.06 -11.14
C TYR A 89 -10.29 19.14 -12.53
N LYS A 90 -11.03 19.51 -13.57
CA LYS A 90 -10.48 19.79 -14.90
C LYS A 90 -9.42 20.89 -14.87
N LYS A 91 -9.62 21.93 -14.05
CA LYS A 91 -8.69 23.04 -13.91
C LYS A 91 -7.38 22.67 -13.20
N TYR A 92 -7.47 21.90 -12.12
CA TYR A 92 -6.32 21.63 -11.24
C TYR A 92 -5.66 20.26 -11.46
N GLY A 93 -6.35 19.30 -12.07
CA GLY A 93 -5.82 17.95 -12.37
C GLY A 93 -5.59 17.05 -11.15
N ASP A 94 -5.84 17.54 -9.93
CA ASP A 94 -5.65 16.82 -8.67
C ASP A 94 -6.92 16.90 -7.80
N PRO A 95 -7.60 15.76 -7.53
CA PRO A 95 -8.80 15.76 -6.72
C PRO A 95 -8.53 16.15 -5.26
N GLY A 96 -7.31 15.96 -4.74
CA GLY A 96 -6.92 16.40 -3.41
C GLY A 96 -6.87 17.92 -3.28
N LEU A 97 -6.25 18.60 -4.25
CA LEU A 97 -6.23 20.05 -4.28
C LEU A 97 -7.65 20.64 -4.39
N VAL A 98 -8.52 20.02 -5.19
CA VAL A 98 -9.95 20.39 -5.25
C VAL A 98 -10.61 20.26 -3.88
N ALA A 99 -10.38 19.15 -3.17
CA ALA A 99 -10.91 18.93 -1.83
C ALA A 99 -10.47 20.01 -0.84
N GLN A 100 -9.18 20.40 -0.89
CA GLN A 100 -8.63 21.47 -0.05
C GLN A 100 -9.32 22.81 -0.30
N ILE A 101 -9.45 23.20 -1.58
CA ILE A 101 -10.07 24.47 -1.99
C ILE A 101 -11.53 24.53 -1.53
N LEU A 102 -12.29 23.44 -1.71
CA LEU A 102 -13.69 23.40 -1.30
C LEU A 102 -13.85 23.44 0.23
N ALA A 103 -12.97 22.76 0.97
CA ALA A 103 -12.97 22.79 2.43
C ALA A 103 -12.63 24.18 2.99
N GLN A 104 -11.72 24.93 2.34
CA GLN A 104 -11.39 26.32 2.69
C GLN A 104 -12.59 27.25 2.51
N LYS A 105 -13.25 27.19 1.35
CA LYS A 105 -14.42 28.05 1.04
C LYS A 105 -15.54 27.90 2.07
N LYS A 106 -15.83 26.67 2.50
CA LYS A 106 -16.84 26.40 3.53
C LYS A 106 -16.47 27.00 4.90
N SER A 107 -15.19 26.93 5.26
CA SER A 107 -14.68 27.47 6.53
C SER A 107 -14.77 29.00 6.56
N SER A 108 -14.55 29.67 5.43
CA SER A 108 -14.70 31.13 5.30
C SER A 108 -16.15 31.61 5.22
N GLY A 109 -17.05 30.82 4.60
CA GLY A 109 -18.46 31.20 4.40
C GLY A 109 -19.38 31.03 5.61
N ILE A 110 -19.06 30.12 6.54
CA ILE A 110 -19.80 29.95 7.81
C ILE A 110 -19.50 31.08 8.80
N LEU A 111 -18.27 31.59 8.82
CA LEU A 111 -17.85 32.66 9.73
C LEU A 111 -18.50 34.03 9.43
N THR A 112 -19.08 34.20 8.24
CA THR A 112 -19.56 35.52 7.77
C THR A 112 -21.06 35.76 7.92
N PHE A 113 -21.90 34.74 8.19
CA PHE A 113 -23.36 34.93 8.05
C PHE A 113 -24.24 34.46 9.20
N ILE A 114 -23.85 33.50 10.03
CA ILE A 114 -24.77 32.97 11.06
C ILE A 114 -23.99 32.72 12.33
N GLY A 115 -24.30 33.49 13.39
CA GLY A 115 -23.93 33.18 14.78
C GLY A 115 -24.64 31.93 15.31
N GLY A 116 -24.71 30.87 14.50
CA GLY A 116 -25.25 29.58 14.85
C GLY A 116 -24.14 28.68 15.38
N ALA A 117 -24.47 27.84 16.34
CA ALA A 117 -23.55 26.89 16.96
C ALA A 117 -22.73 26.17 15.87
N GLU A 118 -21.40 26.37 15.87
CA GLU A 118 -20.51 25.58 15.04
C GLU A 118 -20.82 24.11 15.33
N ALA A 119 -21.17 23.35 14.29
CA ALA A 119 -21.22 21.90 14.43
C ALA A 119 -19.84 21.47 14.94
N VAL A 120 -19.78 20.96 16.17
CA VAL A 120 -18.54 20.58 16.83
C VAL A 120 -17.87 19.53 15.96
N LYS A 121 -16.84 19.95 15.21
CA LYS A 121 -16.06 19.02 14.39
C LYS A 121 -15.32 18.09 15.33
N THR A 122 -15.48 16.80 15.12
CA THR A 122 -14.66 15.82 15.83
C THR A 122 -13.33 15.70 15.09
N PRO A 123 -12.18 16.03 15.72
CA PRO A 123 -10.89 15.95 15.04
C PRO A 123 -10.65 14.57 14.44
N LEU A 124 -10.02 14.53 13.26
CA LEU A 124 -9.64 13.27 12.64
C LEU A 124 -8.42 12.68 13.34
N THR A 125 -8.52 11.42 13.73
CA THR A 125 -7.39 10.62 14.22
C THR A 125 -6.98 9.59 13.19
N VAL A 126 -5.75 9.07 13.30
CA VAL A 126 -5.23 8.02 12.42
C VAL A 126 -6.12 6.78 12.50
N SER A 127 -6.54 6.33 13.69
CA SER A 127 -7.43 5.17 13.78
C SER A 127 -8.79 5.43 13.15
N ARG A 128 -9.37 6.62 13.35
CA ARG A 128 -10.67 6.97 12.75
C ARG A 128 -10.59 6.94 11.22
N VAL A 129 -9.56 7.56 10.64
CA VAL A 129 -9.35 7.57 9.20
C VAL A 129 -9.09 6.16 8.68
N TYR A 130 -8.12 5.45 9.27
CA TYR A 130 -7.77 4.10 8.85
C TYR A 130 -8.95 3.12 8.91
N ASN A 131 -9.72 3.12 10.00
CA ASN A 131 -10.88 2.23 10.15
C ASN A 131 -12.00 2.56 9.15
N ALA A 132 -12.24 3.84 8.88
CA ALA A 132 -13.19 4.27 7.87
C ALA A 132 -12.74 3.87 6.45
N LEU A 133 -11.45 3.99 6.15
CA LEU A 133 -10.87 3.54 4.89
C LEU A 133 -10.92 2.00 4.74
N MET A 134 -10.66 1.25 5.81
CA MET A 134 -10.84 -0.21 5.84
C MET A 134 -12.30 -0.59 5.60
N LYS A 135 -13.26 0.11 6.22
CA LYS A 135 -14.69 -0.10 5.97
C LYS A 135 -15.05 0.14 4.50
N ILE A 136 -14.45 1.16 3.87
CA ILE A 136 -14.63 1.44 2.44
C ILE A 136 -14.05 0.32 1.58
N ALA A 137 -12.83 -0.14 1.89
CA ALA A 137 -12.14 -1.19 1.14
C ALA A 137 -12.90 -2.54 1.19
N LEU A 138 -13.41 -2.90 2.37
CA LEU A 138 -14.13 -4.16 2.59
C LEU A 138 -15.59 -4.15 2.13
N ALA A 139 -16.14 -2.98 1.78
CA ALA A 139 -17.53 -2.88 1.33
C ALA A 139 -17.70 -3.46 -0.09
N THR A 140 -18.43 -4.56 -0.19
CA THR A 140 -18.77 -5.29 -1.42
C THR A 140 -20.27 -5.58 -1.49
N GLY A 141 -20.77 -5.98 -2.67
CA GLY A 141 -22.19 -6.32 -2.87
C GLY A 141 -23.12 -5.11 -3.02
N GLU A 142 -24.43 -5.39 -2.94
CA GLU A 142 -25.49 -4.40 -3.07
C GLU A 142 -25.39 -3.30 -1.99
N GLY A 143 -25.58 -2.04 -2.37
CA GLY A 143 -25.47 -0.90 -1.43
C GLY A 143 -24.04 -0.52 -1.02
N SER A 144 -23.02 -1.25 -1.47
CA SER A 144 -21.61 -0.94 -1.16
C SER A 144 -21.19 0.46 -1.62
N GLN A 145 -21.60 0.90 -2.81
CA GLN A 145 -21.28 2.24 -3.33
C GLN A 145 -21.78 3.36 -2.39
N GLU A 146 -23.02 3.27 -1.91
CA GLU A 146 -23.59 4.28 -1.02
C GLU A 146 -22.91 4.27 0.36
N THR A 147 -22.55 3.08 0.85
CA THR A 147 -21.74 2.93 2.08
C THR A 147 -20.38 3.60 1.93
N LYS A 148 -19.70 3.40 0.79
CA LYS A 148 -18.40 4.03 0.50
C LYS A 148 -18.52 5.55 0.45
N ILE A 149 -19.53 6.07 -0.26
CA ILE A 149 -19.78 7.52 -0.34
C ILE A 149 -20.07 8.11 1.03
N ASN A 150 -20.99 7.54 1.80
CA ASN A 150 -21.41 8.11 3.08
C ASN A 150 -20.29 8.07 4.12
N THR A 151 -19.47 7.02 4.12
CA THR A 151 -18.29 6.91 4.98
C THR A 151 -17.27 8.00 4.64
N LEU A 152 -16.98 8.21 3.35
CA LEU A 152 -16.07 9.26 2.89
C LEU A 152 -16.61 10.66 3.18
N VAL A 153 -17.92 10.91 2.95
CA VAL A 153 -18.59 12.17 3.28
C VAL A 153 -18.47 12.51 4.76
N SER A 154 -18.62 11.51 5.65
CA SER A 154 -18.48 11.72 7.09
C SER A 154 -17.07 12.20 7.45
N LEU A 155 -16.02 11.58 6.89
CA LEU A 155 -14.65 12.04 7.11
C LEU A 155 -14.40 13.45 6.55
N LEU A 156 -14.85 13.72 5.31
CA LEU A 156 -14.64 15.00 4.65
C LEU A 156 -15.34 16.18 5.32
N LYS A 157 -16.47 15.94 6.00
CA LYS A 157 -17.18 17.00 6.76
C LYS A 157 -16.38 17.49 7.97
N ASP A 158 -15.64 16.59 8.60
CA ASP A 158 -14.85 16.88 9.80
C ASP A 158 -13.40 17.27 9.49
N ALA A 159 -12.91 16.92 8.29
CA ALA A 159 -11.55 17.21 7.85
C ALA A 159 -11.25 18.72 7.80
N GLU A 160 -10.07 19.09 8.26
CA GLU A 160 -9.44 20.36 7.89
C GLU A 160 -9.01 20.35 6.41
N PRO A 161 -8.77 21.52 5.79
CA PRO A 161 -8.42 21.58 4.36
C PRO A 161 -7.23 20.71 3.95
N ILE A 162 -6.16 20.70 4.75
CA ILE A 162 -4.99 19.86 4.48
C ILE A 162 -5.32 18.37 4.65
N GLU A 163 -6.12 18.01 5.64
CA GLU A 163 -6.57 16.63 5.84
C GLU A 163 -7.43 16.16 4.66
N ALA A 164 -8.33 17.01 4.16
CA ALA A 164 -9.16 16.71 2.99
C ALA A 164 -8.31 16.47 1.73
N LYS A 165 -7.24 17.27 1.51
CA LYS A 165 -6.28 17.08 0.42
C LYS A 165 -5.73 15.66 0.40
N TYR A 166 -5.13 15.26 1.51
CA TYR A 166 -4.43 13.99 1.60
C TYR A 166 -5.37 12.80 1.74
N LEU A 167 -6.53 12.96 2.39
CA LEU A 167 -7.56 11.93 2.43
C LEU A 167 -8.03 11.56 1.01
N VAL A 168 -8.34 12.56 0.18
CA VAL A 168 -8.78 12.32 -1.20
C VAL A 168 -7.67 11.76 -2.06
N ARG A 169 -6.42 12.23 -1.91
CA ARG A 169 -5.28 11.63 -2.61
C ARG A 169 -5.05 10.17 -2.22
N THR A 170 -5.19 9.80 -0.96
CA THR A 170 -5.11 8.39 -0.52
C THR A 170 -6.21 7.56 -1.16
N VAL A 171 -7.47 8.00 -1.05
CA VAL A 171 -8.63 7.26 -1.58
C VAL A 171 -8.59 7.07 -3.10
N THR A 172 -8.00 8.04 -3.83
CA THR A 172 -7.86 7.97 -5.30
C THR A 172 -6.55 7.34 -5.77
N GLY A 173 -5.69 6.85 -4.87
CA GLY A 173 -4.39 6.26 -5.23
C GLY A 173 -3.39 7.27 -5.79
N ARG A 174 -3.54 8.57 -5.47
CA ARG A 174 -2.73 9.69 -5.98
C ARG A 174 -1.83 10.34 -4.93
N LEU A 175 -1.61 9.69 -3.78
CA LEU A 175 -0.81 10.24 -2.68
C LEU A 175 0.62 10.62 -3.10
N ARG A 176 1.31 9.77 -3.87
CA ARG A 176 2.58 10.05 -4.58
C ARG A 176 3.63 10.88 -3.78
N LEU A 177 3.91 10.52 -2.53
CA LEU A 177 4.91 11.24 -1.70
C LEU A 177 6.37 11.08 -2.16
N GLY A 178 6.66 10.23 -3.15
CA GLY A 178 8.03 9.94 -3.58
C GLY A 178 8.85 9.13 -2.56
N ILE A 179 8.19 8.52 -1.58
CA ILE A 179 8.83 7.71 -0.53
C ILE A 179 8.84 6.25 -0.96
N ALA A 180 10.05 5.68 -1.12
CA ALA A 180 10.23 4.24 -1.30
C ALA A 180 10.22 3.50 0.05
N ASP A 181 9.94 2.19 0.06
CA ASP A 181 9.99 1.35 1.26
C ASP A 181 11.34 1.44 1.99
N MET A 182 12.42 1.52 1.22
CA MET A 182 13.78 1.67 1.75
C MET A 182 14.00 2.98 2.52
N THR A 183 13.18 4.01 2.31
CA THR A 183 13.23 5.27 3.11
C THR A 183 12.59 5.04 4.47
N ILE A 184 11.47 4.31 4.45
CA ILE A 184 10.73 3.99 5.65
C ILE A 184 11.61 3.10 6.54
N LEU A 185 12.32 2.12 5.96
CA LEU A 185 13.29 1.31 6.70
C LEU A 185 14.45 2.14 7.28
N ASP A 186 15.00 3.11 6.53
CA ASP A 186 16.02 4.03 7.06
C ASP A 186 15.47 4.82 8.26
N ALA A 187 14.27 5.38 8.12
CA ALA A 187 13.62 6.16 9.16
C ALA A 187 13.27 5.31 10.40
N LEU A 188 12.77 4.09 10.21
CA LEU A 188 12.50 3.14 11.31
C LEU A 188 13.79 2.77 12.07
N ALA A 189 14.87 2.47 11.34
CA ALA A 189 16.16 2.16 11.93
C ALA A 189 16.66 3.32 12.81
N ILE A 190 16.63 4.55 12.29
CA ILE A 190 17.07 5.73 13.03
C ILE A 190 16.11 6.04 14.19
N ALA A 191 14.80 5.94 13.99
CA ALA A 191 13.78 6.28 14.98
C ALA A 191 13.87 5.40 16.24
N PHE A 192 14.04 4.09 16.06
CA PHE A 192 13.94 3.13 17.16
C PHE A 192 15.27 2.54 17.62
N THR A 193 16.37 2.76 16.89
CA THR A 193 17.71 2.30 17.31
C THR A 193 18.75 3.41 17.42
N GLY A 194 18.44 4.61 16.90
CA GLY A 194 19.40 5.71 16.79
C GLY A 194 20.50 5.49 15.75
N LYS A 195 20.53 4.35 15.06
CA LYS A 195 21.62 3.96 14.16
C LYS A 195 21.09 3.60 12.78
N LYS A 196 21.45 4.40 11.76
CA LYS A 196 21.13 4.08 10.36
C LYS A 196 21.66 2.71 9.94
N ALA A 197 22.79 2.26 10.48
CA ALA A 197 23.38 0.95 10.21
C ALA A 197 22.44 -0.23 10.55
N ALA A 198 21.48 -0.06 11.47
CA ALA A 198 20.49 -1.09 11.77
C ALA A 198 19.56 -1.40 10.60
N ARG A 199 19.47 -0.51 9.59
CA ARG A 199 18.69 -0.71 8.36
C ARG A 199 18.99 -2.05 7.68
N GLN A 200 20.24 -2.51 7.67
CA GLN A 200 20.58 -3.82 7.06
C GLN A 200 19.88 -5.00 7.73
N ILE A 201 19.64 -4.91 9.05
CA ILE A 201 18.93 -5.95 9.80
C ILE A 201 17.44 -5.91 9.45
N LEU A 202 16.85 -4.71 9.40
CA LEU A 202 15.46 -4.51 9.03
C LEU A 202 15.19 -4.94 7.59
N GLU A 203 16.08 -4.61 6.65
CA GLU A 203 15.97 -4.98 5.25
C GLU A 203 15.99 -6.51 5.08
N LYS A 204 16.89 -7.21 5.77
CA LYS A 204 16.90 -8.69 5.79
C LYS A 204 15.63 -9.30 6.37
N ALA A 205 14.99 -8.65 7.33
CA ALA A 205 13.70 -9.08 7.86
C ALA A 205 12.57 -8.80 6.84
N TYR A 206 12.58 -7.63 6.23
CA TYR A 206 11.62 -7.21 5.20
C TYR A 206 11.66 -8.13 3.96
N THR A 207 12.83 -8.61 3.56
CA THR A 207 12.94 -9.65 2.53
C THR A 207 12.14 -10.91 2.87
N LYS A 208 12.12 -11.34 4.13
CA LYS A 208 11.45 -12.57 4.58
C LYS A 208 9.98 -12.36 4.94
N HIS A 209 9.62 -11.14 5.29
CA HIS A 209 8.31 -10.74 5.78
C HIS A 209 8.04 -9.30 5.30
N PRO A 210 7.57 -9.12 4.06
CA PRO A 210 7.46 -7.83 3.37
C PRO A 210 6.27 -6.99 3.85
N ASP A 211 6.18 -6.79 5.17
CA ASP A 211 5.20 -5.96 5.84
C ASP A 211 5.93 -4.94 6.73
N LEU A 212 5.96 -3.68 6.27
CA LEU A 212 6.58 -2.60 7.02
C LEU A 212 5.81 -2.22 8.29
N GLY A 213 4.48 -2.39 8.31
CA GLY A 213 3.67 -2.12 9.49
C GLY A 213 3.99 -3.12 10.60
N PHE A 214 4.06 -4.41 10.26
CA PHE A 214 4.53 -5.45 11.17
C PHE A 214 5.94 -5.18 11.68
N ILE A 215 6.90 -4.90 10.79
CA ILE A 215 8.30 -4.63 11.17
C ILE A 215 8.40 -3.41 12.08
N ALA A 216 7.65 -2.35 11.80
CA ALA A 216 7.65 -1.14 12.61
C ALA A 216 7.16 -1.40 14.04
N VAL A 217 6.05 -2.13 14.20
CA VAL A 217 5.51 -2.47 15.53
C VAL A 217 6.43 -3.44 16.27
N GLU A 218 6.93 -4.48 15.60
CA GLU A 218 7.85 -5.46 16.21
C GLU A 218 9.13 -4.78 16.70
N LEU A 219 9.69 -3.86 15.90
CA LEU A 219 10.87 -3.08 16.27
C LEU A 219 10.58 -2.14 17.44
N ALA A 220 9.45 -1.43 17.41
CA ALA A 220 9.10 -0.46 18.46
C ALA A 220 8.78 -1.13 19.80
N THR A 221 8.23 -2.35 19.79
CA THR A 221 7.79 -3.06 21.00
C THR A 221 8.83 -4.01 21.57
N LYS A 222 9.56 -4.74 20.72
CA LYS A 222 10.47 -5.83 21.13
C LYS A 222 11.93 -5.57 20.74
N GLY A 223 12.21 -4.50 20.01
CA GLY A 223 13.56 -4.08 19.66
C GLY A 223 14.19 -4.90 18.55
N ILE A 224 15.47 -4.61 18.29
CA ILE A 224 16.20 -5.10 17.11
C ILE A 224 16.43 -6.62 17.11
N ASP A 225 16.50 -7.26 18.29
CA ASP A 225 16.73 -8.70 18.38
C ASP A 225 15.51 -9.51 17.94
N ALA A 226 14.30 -9.00 18.17
CA ALA A 226 13.09 -9.59 17.60
C ALA A 226 13.11 -9.55 16.07
N ILE A 227 13.56 -8.44 15.48
CA ILE A 227 13.70 -8.30 14.02
C ILE A 227 14.66 -9.33 13.43
N LYS A 228 15.80 -9.60 14.09
CA LYS A 228 16.76 -10.63 13.65
C LYS A 228 16.14 -12.03 13.63
N ASN A 229 15.16 -12.28 14.50
CA ASN A 229 14.50 -13.57 14.65
C ASN A 229 13.35 -13.79 13.67
N ILE A 230 12.94 -12.78 12.88
CA ILE A 230 11.93 -12.94 11.84
C ILE A 230 12.38 -14.01 10.83
N LYS A 231 11.50 -14.99 10.62
CA LYS A 231 11.68 -16.11 9.69
C LYS A 231 10.66 -16.02 8.55
N ILE A 232 10.94 -16.77 7.49
CA ILE A 232 9.96 -17.01 6.42
C ILE A 232 8.79 -17.78 7.03
N GLN A 233 7.58 -17.36 6.67
CA GLN A 233 6.34 -18.00 7.12
C GLN A 233 5.49 -18.35 5.90
N VAL A 234 5.06 -19.61 5.81
CA VAL A 234 4.17 -20.03 4.73
C VAL A 234 2.84 -19.27 4.81
N GLY A 235 2.38 -18.74 3.66
CA GLY A 235 1.24 -17.83 3.57
C GLY A 235 1.61 -16.35 3.60
N ILE A 236 2.88 -16.00 3.86
CA ILE A 236 3.42 -14.65 3.73
C ILE A 236 4.52 -14.70 2.68
N PRO A 237 4.43 -13.93 1.58
CA PRO A 237 5.43 -13.99 0.53
C PRO A 237 6.79 -13.48 1.00
N VAL A 238 7.83 -13.84 0.28
CA VAL A 238 9.20 -13.37 0.41
C VAL A 238 9.49 -12.45 -0.78
N LEU A 239 10.26 -11.37 -0.57
CA LEU A 239 10.66 -10.50 -1.68
C LEU A 239 11.39 -11.32 -2.75
N PRO A 240 10.95 -11.27 -4.02
CA PRO A 240 11.54 -12.11 -5.05
C PRO A 240 12.98 -11.66 -5.35
N MET A 241 13.90 -12.63 -5.51
CA MET A 241 15.26 -12.33 -5.96
C MET A 241 15.22 -11.70 -7.36
N LEU A 242 15.92 -10.59 -7.56
CA LEU A 242 16.04 -9.91 -8.85
C LEU A 242 17.33 -10.35 -9.58
N ALA A 243 17.37 -10.12 -10.89
CA ALA A 243 18.51 -10.45 -11.74
C ALA A 243 19.23 -9.19 -12.21
N GLU A 244 20.56 -9.22 -12.14
CA GLU A 244 21.42 -8.28 -12.85
C GLU A 244 21.48 -8.64 -14.35
N ARG A 245 21.64 -7.65 -15.22
CA ARG A 245 21.68 -7.86 -16.68
C ARG A 245 23.06 -7.56 -17.23
N LEU A 246 23.61 -8.55 -17.93
CA LEU A 246 24.84 -8.44 -18.72
C LEU A 246 24.61 -9.06 -20.10
N SER A 247 25.38 -8.61 -21.08
CA SER A 247 25.27 -9.07 -22.47
C SER A 247 26.34 -10.07 -22.87
N ASP A 248 27.50 -10.10 -22.20
CA ASP A 248 28.60 -10.99 -22.53
C ASP A 248 28.56 -12.28 -21.67
N PRO A 249 28.40 -13.47 -22.26
CA PRO A 249 28.43 -14.73 -21.53
C PRO A 249 29.73 -14.96 -20.74
N LYS A 250 30.88 -14.50 -21.24
CA LYS A 250 32.17 -14.67 -20.53
C LYS A 250 32.21 -13.81 -19.28
N GLU A 251 31.78 -12.56 -19.36
CA GLU A 251 31.63 -11.68 -18.20
C GLU A 251 30.66 -12.27 -17.16
N ILE A 252 29.49 -12.76 -17.59
CA ILE A 252 28.50 -13.40 -16.72
C ILE A 252 29.16 -14.56 -15.95
N LEU A 253 29.78 -15.49 -16.66
CA LEU A 253 30.41 -16.66 -16.04
C LEU A 253 31.58 -16.25 -15.14
N GLY A 254 32.35 -15.23 -15.53
CA GLY A 254 33.43 -14.67 -14.72
C GLY A 254 32.94 -14.12 -13.38
N LYS A 255 31.84 -13.34 -13.36
CA LYS A 255 31.23 -12.83 -12.12
C LYS A 255 30.67 -13.94 -11.23
N LEU A 256 30.27 -15.06 -11.81
CA LEU A 256 29.76 -16.25 -11.09
C LEU A 256 30.88 -17.19 -10.63
N GLY A 257 32.16 -16.83 -10.81
CA GLY A 257 33.29 -17.66 -10.37
C GLY A 257 33.56 -18.87 -11.26
N GLY A 258 33.17 -18.81 -12.53
CA GLY A 258 33.49 -19.84 -13.53
C GLY A 258 32.52 -21.02 -13.62
N LYS A 259 31.51 -21.09 -12.74
CA LYS A 259 30.50 -22.16 -12.72
C LYS A 259 29.13 -21.62 -12.36
N CYS A 260 28.09 -22.04 -13.08
CA CYS A 260 26.71 -21.67 -12.79
C CYS A 260 25.73 -22.75 -13.26
N LEU A 261 24.51 -22.72 -12.71
CA LEU A 261 23.35 -23.32 -13.35
C LEU A 261 22.78 -22.33 -14.37
N ALA A 262 22.35 -22.82 -15.52
CA ALA A 262 21.70 -22.02 -16.56
C ALA A 262 20.29 -22.53 -16.78
N GLU A 263 19.30 -21.65 -16.59
CA GLU A 263 17.88 -21.96 -16.73
C GLU A 263 17.29 -21.13 -17.86
N TYR A 264 16.27 -21.67 -18.53
CA TYR A 264 15.54 -20.92 -19.56
C TYR A 264 14.80 -19.76 -18.89
N LYS A 265 14.93 -18.55 -19.45
CA LYS A 265 14.17 -17.40 -18.98
C LYS A 265 12.80 -17.38 -19.68
N TYR A 266 11.82 -18.00 -19.03
CA TYR A 266 10.43 -18.00 -19.51
C TYR A 266 9.83 -16.58 -19.63
N ASP A 267 8.84 -16.46 -20.51
CA ASP A 267 8.02 -15.26 -20.72
C ASP A 267 6.62 -15.50 -20.17
N GLY A 268 6.45 -15.30 -18.85
CA GLY A 268 5.22 -15.63 -18.16
C GLY A 268 4.94 -14.75 -16.95
N GLU A 269 4.06 -15.23 -16.08
CA GLU A 269 3.82 -14.63 -14.77
C GLU A 269 4.69 -15.33 -13.73
N ARG A 270 5.64 -14.59 -13.15
CA ARG A 270 6.39 -15.09 -11.99
C ARG A 270 5.42 -15.32 -10.84
N VAL A 271 5.37 -16.55 -10.37
CA VAL A 271 4.52 -16.97 -9.24
C VAL A 271 5.38 -17.46 -8.10
N GLN A 272 5.05 -17.00 -6.90
CA GLN A 272 5.50 -17.59 -5.65
C GLN A 272 4.34 -18.38 -5.05
N ALA A 273 4.45 -19.70 -5.04
CA ALA A 273 3.42 -20.61 -4.59
C ALA A 273 3.75 -21.11 -3.18
N HIS A 274 2.80 -20.93 -2.28
CA HIS A 274 2.85 -21.41 -0.90
C HIS A 274 1.78 -22.47 -0.70
N ARG A 275 2.09 -23.51 0.05
CA ARG A 275 1.11 -24.48 0.52
C ARG A 275 1.32 -24.76 2.00
N LYS A 276 0.23 -24.79 2.77
CA LYS A 276 0.19 -25.28 4.14
C LYS A 276 -1.07 -26.12 4.36
N GLY A 277 -0.91 -27.43 4.43
CA GLY A 277 -2.00 -28.40 4.43
C GLY A 277 -2.85 -28.26 3.17
N THR A 278 -4.10 -27.84 3.35
CA THR A 278 -5.08 -27.61 2.27
C THR A 278 -5.08 -26.18 1.73
N LYS A 279 -4.44 -25.23 2.44
CA LYS A 279 -4.39 -23.83 2.02
C LYS A 279 -3.25 -23.64 1.03
N ILE A 280 -3.55 -22.97 -0.07
CA ILE A 280 -2.60 -22.63 -1.13
C ILE A 280 -2.73 -21.14 -1.40
N TRP A 281 -1.59 -20.48 -1.57
CA TRP A 281 -1.52 -19.08 -1.97
C TRP A 281 -0.59 -18.96 -3.16
N LEU A 282 -1.00 -18.17 -4.13
CA LEU A 282 -0.17 -17.79 -5.27
C LEU A 282 0.01 -16.28 -5.21
N PHE A 283 1.27 -15.84 -5.16
CA PHE A 283 1.63 -14.43 -5.15
C PHE A 283 2.34 -14.06 -6.46
N SER A 284 2.01 -12.91 -7.03
CA SER A 284 2.67 -12.39 -8.25
C SER A 284 4.08 -11.86 -7.94
N ARG A 285 4.78 -11.42 -8.98
CA ARG A 285 6.05 -10.67 -8.83
C ARG A 285 5.94 -9.45 -7.90
N ARG A 286 4.77 -8.81 -7.84
CA ARG A 286 4.50 -7.64 -6.99
C ARG A 286 3.94 -8.03 -5.63
N LEU A 287 3.95 -9.32 -5.31
CA LEU A 287 3.39 -9.92 -4.10
C LEU A 287 1.87 -9.81 -3.98
N GLU A 288 1.17 -9.44 -5.04
CA GLU A 288 -0.30 -9.43 -5.07
C GLU A 288 -0.81 -10.87 -5.04
N SER A 289 -1.90 -11.11 -4.29
CA SER A 289 -2.55 -12.43 -4.30
C SER A 289 -3.24 -12.67 -5.64
N ILE A 290 -2.74 -13.64 -6.39
CA ILE A 290 -3.27 -14.07 -7.70
C ILE A 290 -3.89 -15.47 -7.64
N THR A 291 -4.10 -16.01 -6.43
CA THR A 291 -4.61 -17.36 -6.19
C THR A 291 -5.89 -17.66 -6.96
N HIS A 292 -6.84 -16.71 -7.01
CA HIS A 292 -8.13 -16.86 -7.67
C HIS A 292 -8.04 -16.79 -9.20
N HIS A 293 -6.98 -16.19 -9.77
CA HIS A 293 -6.76 -16.14 -11.22
C HIS A 293 -6.33 -17.50 -11.81
N TYR A 294 -5.77 -18.38 -10.97
CA TYR A 294 -5.15 -19.64 -11.39
C TYR A 294 -5.64 -20.86 -10.58
N PRO A 295 -6.95 -21.19 -10.62
CA PRO A 295 -7.49 -22.35 -9.90
C PRO A 295 -6.87 -23.67 -10.36
N ASP A 296 -6.52 -23.80 -11.64
CA ASP A 296 -5.75 -24.92 -12.20
C ASP A 296 -4.37 -25.07 -11.56
N VAL A 297 -3.60 -23.99 -11.39
CA VAL A 297 -2.31 -24.00 -10.68
C VAL A 297 -2.50 -24.39 -9.22
N VAL A 298 -3.58 -23.93 -8.58
CA VAL A 298 -3.93 -24.37 -7.23
C VAL A 298 -4.16 -25.88 -7.18
N GLU A 299 -4.91 -26.46 -8.13
CA GLU A 299 -5.08 -27.92 -8.21
C GLU A 299 -3.74 -28.63 -8.42
N TYR A 300 -2.88 -28.15 -9.32
CA TYR A 300 -1.56 -28.74 -9.55
C TYR A 300 -0.69 -28.72 -8.28
N MET A 301 -0.71 -27.63 -7.51
CA MET A 301 0.02 -27.53 -6.24
C MET A 301 -0.45 -28.54 -5.19
N ARG A 302 -1.71 -29.00 -5.23
CA ARG A 302 -2.24 -30.05 -4.34
C ARG A 302 -1.65 -31.43 -4.63
N THR A 303 -1.21 -31.68 -5.86
CA THR A 303 -0.64 -32.97 -6.28
C THR A 303 0.81 -33.16 -5.79
N LEU A 304 1.47 -32.08 -5.37
CA LEU A 304 2.85 -32.14 -4.86
C LEU A 304 2.90 -32.88 -3.52
N LYS A 305 4.00 -33.61 -3.30
CA LYS A 305 4.16 -34.55 -2.17
C LYS A 305 4.22 -33.88 -0.79
N SER A 306 4.72 -32.64 -0.69
CA SER A 306 4.82 -31.92 0.58
C SER A 306 3.53 -31.14 0.86
N ASP A 307 3.11 -31.11 2.12
CA ASP A 307 1.97 -30.34 2.60
C ASP A 307 2.36 -28.95 3.11
N GLU A 308 3.64 -28.69 3.38
CA GLU A 308 4.17 -27.37 3.70
C GLU A 308 5.36 -27.00 2.80
N PHE A 309 5.24 -25.95 1.99
CA PHE A 309 6.33 -25.44 1.15
C PHE A 309 6.11 -24.01 0.67
N LEU A 310 7.21 -23.41 0.20
CA LEU A 310 7.28 -22.19 -0.62
C LEU A 310 8.16 -22.51 -1.83
N VAL A 311 7.63 -22.32 -3.03
CA VAL A 311 8.38 -22.47 -4.28
C VAL A 311 8.13 -21.28 -5.19
N GLU A 312 9.08 -20.97 -6.07
CA GLU A 312 8.91 -20.00 -7.16
C GLU A 312 8.93 -20.71 -8.51
N GLY A 313 8.24 -20.14 -9.48
CA GLY A 313 8.24 -20.60 -10.86
C GLY A 313 7.63 -19.55 -11.79
N GLU A 314 7.48 -19.94 -13.05
CA GLU A 314 6.83 -19.10 -14.07
C GLU A 314 5.56 -19.81 -14.55
N ILE A 315 4.42 -19.13 -14.51
CA ILE A 315 3.20 -19.58 -15.19
C ILE A 315 3.30 -19.11 -16.64
N VAL A 316 3.28 -20.06 -17.58
CA VAL A 316 3.41 -19.80 -19.02
C VAL A 316 2.13 -20.26 -19.72
N ALA A 317 1.64 -19.46 -20.67
CA ALA A 317 0.51 -19.87 -21.51
C ALA A 317 0.97 -20.97 -22.49
N ILE A 318 0.12 -21.98 -22.70
CA ILE A 318 0.42 -23.12 -23.57
C ILE A 318 -0.70 -23.26 -24.60
N ASP A 319 -0.34 -23.49 -25.87
CA ASP A 319 -1.30 -23.89 -26.91
C ASP A 319 -1.80 -25.32 -26.62
N PRO A 320 -3.12 -25.53 -26.43
CA PRO A 320 -3.64 -26.85 -26.07
C PRO A 320 -3.54 -27.90 -27.19
N ASN A 321 -3.35 -27.49 -28.45
CA ASN A 321 -3.25 -28.39 -29.59
C ASN A 321 -1.80 -28.78 -29.88
N THR A 322 -0.87 -27.82 -29.78
CA THR A 322 0.54 -28.06 -30.13
C THR A 322 1.44 -28.28 -28.91
N GLY A 323 1.04 -27.78 -27.74
CA GLY A 323 1.87 -27.76 -26.53
C GLY A 323 2.92 -26.65 -26.51
N ASP A 324 2.92 -25.76 -27.50
CA ASP A 324 3.90 -24.68 -27.59
C ASP A 324 3.67 -23.60 -26.52
N MET A 325 4.76 -22.99 -26.06
CA MET A 325 4.70 -21.82 -25.20
C MET A 325 4.21 -20.60 -25.96
N LEU A 326 3.19 -19.94 -25.42
CA LEU A 326 2.61 -18.72 -25.97
C LEU A 326 3.18 -17.48 -25.26
N PRO A 327 3.15 -16.30 -25.91
CA PRO A 327 3.64 -15.05 -25.32
C PRO A 327 2.88 -14.65 -24.05
N PHE A 328 3.53 -13.89 -23.16
CA PHE A 328 2.92 -13.39 -21.91
C PHE A 328 1.59 -12.65 -22.12
N GLN A 329 1.39 -11.99 -23.28
CA GLN A 329 0.16 -11.27 -23.59
C GLN A 329 -1.09 -12.16 -23.52
N GLU A 330 -0.98 -13.44 -23.85
CA GLU A 330 -2.09 -14.39 -23.76
C GLU A 330 -2.57 -14.58 -22.31
N LEU A 331 -1.66 -14.52 -21.32
CA LEU A 331 -2.01 -14.58 -19.90
C LEU A 331 -2.78 -13.33 -19.44
N MET A 332 -2.57 -12.17 -20.07
CA MET A 332 -3.28 -10.95 -19.69
C MET A 332 -4.78 -11.03 -19.98
N HIS A 333 -5.18 -11.81 -20.99
CA HIS A 333 -6.59 -12.06 -21.32
C HIS A 333 -7.29 -12.94 -20.27
N ARG A 334 -6.52 -13.73 -19.50
CA ARG A 334 -7.05 -14.63 -18.47
C ARG A 334 -7.56 -13.89 -17.23
N ARG A 335 -6.88 -12.82 -16.81
CA ARG A 335 -7.19 -12.07 -15.57
C ARG A 335 -8.62 -11.52 -15.51
N ARG A 336 -9.31 -11.34 -16.64
CA ARG A 336 -10.64 -10.71 -16.73
C ARG A 336 -11.84 -11.68 -16.70
N LYS A 337 -11.61 -12.99 -16.54
CA LYS A 337 -12.68 -14.00 -16.69
C LYS A 337 -13.42 -14.38 -15.40
N TYR A 338 -12.98 -13.93 -14.23
CA TYR A 338 -13.51 -14.36 -12.93
C TYR A 338 -13.92 -13.21 -11.99
N ASP A 339 -14.15 -12.00 -12.54
CA ASP A 339 -14.81 -10.91 -11.82
C ASP A 339 -16.35 -11.00 -11.94
#